data_AF-A0A8T5LCL3-F1
#
_entry.id   AF-A0A8T5LCL3-F1
#
_cell.length_a   1.000
_cell.length_b   1.000
_cell.length_c   1.000
_cell.angle_alpha   90.00
_cell.angle_beta   90.00
_cell.angle_gamma   90.00
#
_symmetry.space_group_name_H-M   'P 1'
#
loop_
_entity.id
_entity.type
_entity.pdbx_description
1 polymer ?
#
loop_
_entity_poly.entity_id
_entity_poly.type
_entity_poly.pdbx_seq_one_letter_code
_entity_poly.pdbx_strand_id
1 'polypeptide(L)'
;MGQAFDREGQVIASATGHTKREVFDRLTEAAPDAAEIRIRTFKEFDVPAVLEMPTCAVPSASGPDEPSAELPRYRCYKEVWALKIRTVTDPTERGDESDGSRLLHFEEAGYGVLRVEHDYVRKHNPQAGGYYVVYRDGYKSFSPAVAFEQGYTRI
;
A
#
# COMPACT_ATOMS: atom_id res chain seq x y z
N MET A 1 5.27 -16.31 12.06
CA MET A 1 4.70 -17.65 12.32
C MET A 1 4.22 -18.22 10.99
N GLY A 2 4.44 -19.49 10.74
CA GLY A 2 4.03 -20.17 9.51
C GLY A 2 3.46 -21.55 9.80
N GLN A 3 2.67 -22.05 8.88
CA GLN A 3 2.01 -23.34 8.94
C GLN A 3 2.28 -24.08 7.63
N ALA A 4 2.60 -25.37 7.75
CA ALA A 4 2.69 -26.31 6.65
C ALA A 4 1.38 -27.10 6.57
N PHE A 5 0.90 -27.28 5.35
CA PHE A 5 -0.36 -27.93 5.02
C PHE A 5 -0.09 -29.16 4.15
N ASP A 6 -0.81 -30.24 4.43
CA ASP A 6 -0.85 -31.41 3.56
C ASP A 6 -1.67 -31.12 2.28
N ARG A 7 -1.67 -32.05 1.31
CA ARG A 7 -2.52 -32.02 0.12
C ARG A 7 -4.01 -31.91 0.44
N GLU A 8 -4.44 -32.41 1.60
CA GLU A 8 -5.82 -32.25 2.09
C GLU A 8 -6.10 -30.87 2.73
N GLY A 9 -5.11 -29.99 2.79
CA GLY A 9 -5.24 -28.65 3.38
C GLY A 9 -5.28 -28.65 4.91
N GLN A 10 -4.96 -29.77 5.56
CA GLN A 10 -4.82 -29.84 7.01
C GLN A 10 -3.45 -29.34 7.45
N VAL A 11 -3.40 -28.60 8.56
CA VAL A 11 -2.13 -28.14 9.15
C VAL A 11 -1.42 -29.33 9.77
N ILE A 12 -0.26 -29.69 9.21
CA ILE A 12 0.56 -30.80 9.68
C ILE A 12 1.75 -30.34 10.53
N ALA A 13 2.23 -29.12 10.31
CA ALA A 13 3.27 -28.51 11.14
C ALA A 13 3.08 -27.00 11.24
N SER A 14 3.55 -26.43 12.35
CA SER A 14 3.55 -24.99 12.55
C SER A 14 4.87 -24.57 13.19
N ALA A 15 5.49 -23.52 12.66
CA ALA A 15 6.76 -23.00 13.17
C ALA A 15 6.69 -21.48 13.34
N THR A 16 7.36 -20.99 14.37
CA THR A 16 7.55 -19.57 14.61
C THR A 16 9.03 -19.26 14.57
N GLY A 17 9.35 -18.11 13.99
CA GLY A 17 10.71 -17.67 13.74
C GLY A 17 10.72 -16.18 13.43
N HIS A 18 11.89 -15.58 13.55
CA HIS A 18 12.08 -14.13 13.43
C HIS A 18 12.10 -13.67 11.98
N THR A 19 12.48 -14.54 11.05
CA THR A 19 12.50 -14.27 9.62
C THR A 19 11.65 -15.27 8.84
N LYS A 20 11.10 -14.83 7.69
CA LYS A 20 10.32 -15.73 6.82
C LYS A 20 11.13 -16.96 6.39
N ARG A 21 12.42 -16.77 6.08
CA ARG A 21 13.28 -17.85 5.61
C ARG A 21 13.53 -18.91 6.70
N GLU A 22 13.75 -18.48 7.94
CA GLU A 22 13.89 -19.38 9.09
C GLU A 22 12.61 -20.18 9.36
N VAL A 23 11.45 -19.54 9.24
CA VAL A 23 10.16 -20.23 9.39
C VAL A 23 9.93 -21.25 8.27
N PHE A 24 10.32 -20.91 7.03
CA PHE A 24 10.20 -21.82 5.89
C PHE A 24 11.08 -23.06 6.06
N ASP A 25 12.35 -22.85 6.43
CA ASP A 25 13.33 -23.92 6.62
C ASP A 25 12.87 -24.92 7.70
N ARG A 26 12.42 -24.40 8.85
CA ARG A 26 11.85 -25.22 9.92
C ARG A 26 10.59 -25.99 9.53
N LEU A 27 9.72 -25.40 8.71
CA LEU A 27 8.52 -26.08 8.23
C LEU A 27 8.82 -27.15 7.18
N THR A 28 9.85 -26.91 6.36
CA THR A 28 10.32 -27.86 5.35
C THR A 28 11.01 -29.05 6.02
N GLU A 29 11.76 -28.83 7.09
CA GLU A 29 12.38 -29.90 7.88
C GLU A 29 11.34 -30.68 8.71
N ALA A 30 10.40 -30.00 9.35
CA ALA A 30 9.39 -30.64 10.18
C ALA A 30 8.30 -31.39 9.38
N ALA A 31 8.06 -30.98 8.14
CA ALA A 31 7.07 -31.57 7.25
C ALA A 31 7.57 -31.53 5.79
N PRO A 32 8.49 -32.42 5.40
CA PRO A 32 9.03 -32.45 4.04
C PRO A 32 7.97 -32.82 2.99
N ASP A 33 6.93 -33.54 3.40
CA ASP A 33 5.77 -33.90 2.58
C ASP A 33 4.70 -32.80 2.49
N ALA A 34 4.96 -31.62 3.08
CA ALA A 34 4.03 -30.51 3.00
C ALA A 34 3.79 -30.07 1.55
N ALA A 35 2.52 -30.05 1.16
CA ALA A 35 2.10 -29.60 -0.16
C ALA A 35 2.12 -28.07 -0.26
N GLU A 36 1.90 -27.37 0.85
CA GLU A 36 1.88 -25.91 0.88
C GLU A 36 2.41 -25.38 2.23
N ILE A 37 3.25 -24.34 2.18
CA ILE A 37 3.74 -23.65 3.38
C ILE A 37 3.29 -22.19 3.35
N ARG A 38 2.43 -21.79 4.29
CA ARG A 38 1.98 -20.39 4.43
C ARG A 38 2.71 -19.72 5.57
N ILE A 39 3.44 -18.65 5.25
CA ILE A 39 4.18 -17.87 6.23
C ILE A 39 3.53 -16.50 6.35
N ARG A 40 2.86 -16.27 7.49
CA ARG A 40 2.32 -14.95 7.80
C ARG A 40 3.39 -14.15 8.54
N THR A 41 3.85 -13.08 7.90
CA THR A 41 4.52 -12.00 8.62
C THR A 41 3.44 -11.23 9.34
N PHE A 42 3.57 -11.13 10.66
CA PHE A 42 2.76 -10.23 11.48
C PHE A 42 2.85 -8.82 10.85
N LYS A 43 1.79 -8.44 10.13
CA LYS A 43 1.39 -7.05 10.03
C LYS A 43 0.12 -6.98 10.85
N GLU A 44 0.25 -6.20 11.90
CA GLU A 44 -0.56 -6.18 13.10
C GLU A 44 -2.01 -5.71 12.86
N PHE A 45 -2.90 -6.27 13.69
CA PHE A 45 -4.33 -5.98 13.92
C PHE A 45 -5.36 -6.30 12.81
N ASP A 46 -6.11 -7.38 13.02
CA ASP A 46 -7.50 -7.51 12.55
C ASP A 46 -8.39 -7.72 13.79
N VAL A 47 -9.25 -6.75 14.06
CA VAL A 47 -10.33 -6.84 15.07
C VAL A 47 -11.50 -7.62 14.47
N PRO A 48 -12.16 -8.51 15.23
CA PRO A 48 -13.18 -9.37 14.65
C PRO A 48 -14.51 -8.64 14.54
N ALA A 49 -15.17 -8.75 13.39
CA ALA A 49 -16.60 -8.50 13.27
C ALA A 49 -17.23 -9.57 12.40
N VAL A 50 -17.79 -10.56 13.09
CA VAL A 50 -18.78 -11.53 12.63
C VAL A 50 -19.86 -10.86 11.77
N LEU A 51 -20.31 -11.56 10.72
CA LEU A 51 -21.72 -11.93 10.51
C LEU A 51 -21.87 -12.68 9.17
N GLU A 52 -22.01 -14.00 9.33
CA GLU A 52 -22.94 -14.92 8.67
C GLU A 52 -23.00 -15.08 7.12
N MET A 53 -23.02 -16.37 6.79
CA MET A 53 -23.17 -17.10 5.52
C MET A 53 -24.55 -16.86 4.83
N PRO A 54 -24.94 -17.43 3.66
CA PRO A 54 -24.43 -18.69 3.08
C PRO A 54 -24.45 -18.88 1.54
N THR A 55 -23.88 -20.04 1.15
CA THR A 55 -24.25 -20.88 -0.01
C THR A 55 -23.83 -20.35 -1.40
N CYS A 56 -23.44 -21.14 -2.41
CA CYS A 56 -23.62 -22.56 -2.69
C CYS A 56 -22.49 -23.05 -3.60
N ALA A 57 -22.33 -24.36 -3.64
CA ALA A 57 -21.50 -25.19 -4.51
C ALA A 57 -21.35 -24.72 -5.98
N VAL A 58 -20.21 -25.04 -6.59
CA VAL A 58 -20.17 -25.76 -7.87
C VAL A 58 -18.84 -26.55 -8.04
N PRO A 59 -18.88 -27.68 -8.78
CA PRO A 59 -17.80 -28.65 -8.91
C PRO A 59 -16.87 -28.41 -10.11
N SER A 60 -15.68 -29.02 -10.03
CA SER A 60 -14.92 -29.76 -11.06
C SER A 60 -15.14 -29.41 -12.55
N ALA A 61 -14.06 -28.95 -13.21
CA ALA A 61 -13.56 -29.43 -14.53
C ALA A 61 -12.30 -28.62 -14.88
N SER A 62 -11.12 -29.25 -14.96
CA SER A 62 -10.46 -29.64 -16.23
C SER A 62 -10.38 -28.53 -17.28
N GLY A 63 -9.15 -28.13 -17.60
CA GLY A 63 -8.82 -27.21 -18.71
C GLY A 63 -9.08 -27.81 -20.10
N PRO A 64 -8.44 -27.33 -21.19
CA PRO A 64 -7.32 -26.39 -21.28
C PRO A 64 -7.63 -25.18 -22.20
N ASP A 65 -6.58 -24.40 -22.51
CA ASP A 65 -6.47 -23.33 -23.51
C ASP A 65 -6.32 -21.93 -22.88
N GLU A 66 -5.22 -21.25 -23.23
CA GLU A 66 -4.89 -19.89 -22.81
C GLU A 66 -5.92 -18.90 -23.36
N PRO A 67 -6.70 -18.26 -22.49
CA PRO A 67 -6.68 -16.80 -22.52
C PRO A 67 -6.89 -16.26 -21.11
N SER A 68 -6.00 -15.40 -20.58
CA SER A 68 -6.35 -14.77 -19.31
C SER A 68 -5.90 -13.34 -19.18
N ALA A 69 -6.63 -12.53 -19.95
CA ALA A 69 -7.23 -11.28 -19.52
C ALA A 69 -6.31 -10.31 -18.76
N GLU A 70 -5.86 -9.30 -19.49
CA GLU A 70 -5.40 -8.04 -18.96
C GLU A 70 -6.32 -7.60 -17.80
N LEU A 71 -5.72 -7.35 -16.63
CA LEU A 71 -6.45 -6.87 -15.45
C LEU A 71 -7.33 -5.67 -15.84
N PRO A 72 -8.59 -5.61 -15.38
CA PRO A 72 -9.50 -4.54 -15.73
C PRO A 72 -8.90 -3.18 -15.31
N ARG A 73 -8.82 -2.26 -16.27
CA ARG A 73 -8.35 -0.90 -16.06
C ARG A 73 -9.44 -0.07 -15.37
N TYR A 74 -9.09 0.51 -14.23
CA TYR A 74 -9.98 1.37 -13.46
C TYR A 74 -9.84 2.81 -13.90
N ARG A 75 -10.96 3.43 -14.31
CA ARG A 75 -11.08 4.88 -14.43
C ARG A 75 -11.37 5.43 -13.03
N CYS A 76 -10.46 6.21 -12.49
CA CYS A 76 -10.64 6.86 -11.18
C CYS A 76 -11.55 8.09 -11.37
N TYR A 77 -12.79 8.01 -10.88
CA TYR A 77 -13.76 9.12 -10.87
C TYR A 77 -13.70 9.91 -9.55
N LYS A 78 -12.67 9.72 -8.73
CA LYS A 78 -12.56 10.46 -7.49
C LYS A 78 -12.12 11.88 -7.80
N GLU A 79 -13.03 12.81 -7.54
CA GLU A 79 -12.71 14.23 -7.48
C GLU A 79 -11.67 14.43 -6.38
N VAL A 80 -10.51 14.93 -6.80
CA VAL A 80 -9.41 15.28 -5.92
C VAL A 80 -9.01 16.72 -6.20
N TRP A 81 -8.65 17.44 -5.15
CA TRP A 81 -8.02 18.75 -5.28
C TRP A 81 -6.52 18.52 -5.38
N ALA A 82 -5.92 18.90 -6.49
CA ALA A 82 -4.49 18.77 -6.70
C ALA A 82 -3.85 20.13 -6.97
N LEU A 83 -2.81 20.46 -6.21
CA LEU A 83 -2.02 21.67 -6.38
C LEU A 83 -0.59 21.31 -6.76
N LYS A 84 -0.10 21.93 -7.84
CA LYS A 84 1.28 21.73 -8.29
C LYS A 84 2.24 22.48 -7.38
N ILE A 85 3.22 21.77 -6.84
CA ILE A 85 4.25 22.30 -5.95
C ILE A 85 5.37 22.85 -6.83
N ARG A 86 5.61 24.16 -6.75
CA ARG A 86 6.72 24.85 -7.42
C ARG A 86 8.05 24.66 -6.69
N THR A 87 8.04 24.80 -5.37
CA THR A 87 9.26 24.76 -4.54
C THR A 87 8.92 24.26 -3.15
N VAL A 88 9.86 23.54 -2.54
CA VAL A 88 9.78 23.09 -1.16
C VAL A 88 10.91 23.74 -0.39
N THR A 89 10.57 24.41 0.71
CA THR A 89 11.53 25.15 1.55
C THR A 89 11.45 24.66 2.99
N ASP A 90 12.58 24.58 3.66
CA ASP A 90 12.66 24.25 5.08
C ASP A 90 12.34 25.52 5.88
N PRO A 91 11.34 25.51 6.78
CA PRO A 91 11.02 26.69 7.60
C PRO A 91 12.08 26.97 8.68
N THR A 92 12.93 25.99 8.97
CA THR A 92 13.98 26.09 9.99
C THR A 92 15.27 26.58 9.36
N GLU A 93 15.84 27.65 9.91
CA GLU A 93 17.13 28.18 9.47
C GLU A 93 18.26 27.20 9.80
N ARG A 94 19.41 27.41 9.15
CA ARG A 94 20.59 26.55 9.26
C ARG A 94 21.22 26.72 10.65
N GLY A 95 20.78 25.93 11.62
CA GLY A 95 21.33 25.95 12.98
C GLY A 95 20.34 25.56 14.07
N ASP A 96 19.04 25.59 13.77
CA ASP A 96 17.97 25.21 14.69
C ASP A 96 17.55 23.75 14.50
N GLU A 97 17.11 23.09 15.58
CA GLU A 97 16.52 21.76 15.48
C GLU A 97 15.27 21.83 14.61
N SER A 98 15.35 21.24 13.42
CA SER A 98 14.22 21.22 12.51
C SER A 98 13.12 20.36 13.08
N ASP A 99 11.93 20.93 13.27
CA ASP A 99 10.68 20.22 13.56
C ASP A 99 10.33 19.17 12.49
N GLY A 100 11.09 19.10 11.38
CA GLY A 100 10.87 18.21 10.25
C GLY A 100 9.70 18.64 9.36
N SER A 101 9.08 19.78 9.67
CA SER A 101 8.06 20.42 8.84
C SER A 101 8.67 20.97 7.55
N ARG A 102 7.88 21.06 6.48
CA ARG A 102 8.28 21.73 5.22
C ARG A 102 7.24 22.73 4.75
N LEU A 103 7.69 23.77 4.05
CA LEU A 103 6.85 24.77 3.39
C LEU A 103 6.72 24.42 1.91
N LEU A 104 5.49 24.25 1.43
CA LEU A 104 5.17 24.00 0.03
C LEU A 104 4.72 25.30 -0.62
N HIS A 105 5.46 25.73 -1.64
CA HIS A 105 5.11 26.84 -2.52
C HIS A 105 4.42 26.28 -3.76
N PHE A 106 3.21 26.74 -4.07
CA PHE A 106 2.45 26.28 -5.23
C PHE A 106 2.69 27.16 -6.47
N GLU A 107 2.47 26.58 -7.65
CA GLU A 107 2.57 27.29 -8.93
C GLU A 107 1.31 28.13 -9.24
N GLU A 108 0.14 27.70 -8.75
CA GLU A 108 -1.13 28.34 -9.05
C GLU A 108 -1.31 29.67 -8.29
N ALA A 109 -1.59 30.75 -9.04
CA ALA A 109 -1.77 32.08 -8.51
C ALA A 109 -3.10 32.17 -7.73
N GLY A 110 -3.00 32.16 -6.40
CA GLY A 110 -4.15 32.23 -5.48
C GLY A 110 -3.99 31.39 -4.22
N TYR A 111 -3.08 30.42 -4.23
CA TYR A 111 -2.78 29.59 -3.06
C TYR A 111 -1.54 30.10 -2.32
N GLY A 112 -1.70 30.32 -1.01
CA GLY A 112 -0.60 30.68 -0.12
C GLY A 112 0.36 29.51 0.12
N VAL A 113 1.49 29.80 0.77
CA VAL A 113 2.45 28.78 1.19
C VAL A 113 1.80 27.86 2.22
N LEU A 114 1.88 26.55 2.01
CA LEU A 114 1.35 25.55 2.94
C LEU A 114 2.45 24.94 3.77
N ARG A 115 2.37 25.07 5.10
CA ARG A 115 3.21 24.31 6.03
C ARG A 115 2.66 22.90 6.19
N VAL A 116 3.47 21.90 5.90
CA VAL A 116 3.19 20.48 6.14
C VAL A 116 4.03 19.97 7.32
N GLU A 117 3.43 19.11 8.14
CA GLU A 117 4.07 18.49 9.30
C GLU A 117 5.07 17.40 8.91
N HIS A 118 5.94 17.06 9.85
CA HIS A 118 6.98 16.04 9.66
C HIS A 118 6.45 14.66 9.31
N ASP A 119 5.31 14.24 9.86
CA ASP A 119 4.70 12.94 9.53
C ASP A 119 4.34 12.85 8.04
N TYR A 120 3.80 13.93 7.47
CA TYR A 120 3.52 14.02 6.05
C TYR A 120 4.80 13.97 5.22
N VAL A 121 5.83 14.73 5.61
CA VAL A 121 7.12 14.77 4.92
C VAL A 121 7.79 13.40 4.93
N ARG A 122 7.75 12.68 6.06
CA ARG A 122 8.33 11.35 6.21
C ARG A 122 7.60 10.29 5.37
N LYS A 123 6.28 10.36 5.28
CA LYS A 123 5.46 9.41 4.52
C LYS A 123 5.51 9.66 3.01
N HIS A 124 5.46 10.92 2.61
CA HIS A 124 5.19 11.32 1.23
C HIS A 124 6.37 11.98 0.53
N ASN A 125 7.39 12.42 1.28
CA ASN A 125 8.61 13.07 0.80
C ASN A 125 8.35 14.04 -0.37
N PRO A 126 7.60 15.13 -0.13
CA PRO A 126 7.17 16.02 -1.19
C PRO A 126 8.37 16.66 -1.90
N GLN A 127 8.33 16.63 -3.24
CA GLN A 127 9.35 17.21 -4.10
C GLN A 127 8.77 18.32 -4.97
N ALA A 128 9.62 19.29 -5.31
CA ALA A 128 9.29 20.32 -6.29
C ALA A 128 8.95 19.68 -7.64
N GLY A 129 7.93 20.21 -8.32
CA GLY A 129 7.39 19.66 -9.55
C GLY A 129 6.35 18.57 -9.35
N GLY A 130 6.11 18.06 -8.14
CA GLY A 130 5.01 17.14 -7.86
C GLY A 130 3.68 17.84 -7.56
N TYR A 131 2.65 17.04 -7.28
CA TYR A 131 1.32 17.49 -6.91
C TYR A 131 1.01 17.14 -5.46
N TYR A 132 0.52 18.13 -4.72
CA TYR A 132 -0.12 17.96 -3.43
C TYR A 132 -1.60 17.66 -3.66
N VAL A 133 -2.04 16.46 -3.30
CA VAL A 133 -3.39 15.94 -3.57
C VAL A 133 -4.16 15.84 -2.27
N VAL A 134 -5.34 16.45 -2.23
CA VAL A 134 -6.30 16.37 -1.13
C VAL A 134 -7.54 15.66 -1.62
N TYR A 135 -7.93 14.60 -0.94
CA TYR A 135 -9.16 13.88 -1.17
C TYR A 135 -10.31 14.53 -0.40
N ARG A 136 -11.56 14.29 -0.82
CA ARG A 136 -12.77 14.79 -0.15
C ARG A 136 -12.89 14.41 1.32
N ASP A 137 -12.30 13.28 1.71
CA ASP A 137 -12.25 12.82 3.09
C ASP A 137 -11.25 13.62 3.97
N GLY A 138 -10.51 14.56 3.37
CA GLY A 138 -9.46 15.33 4.04
C GLY A 138 -8.10 14.62 4.06
N TYR A 139 -8.01 13.41 3.52
CA TYR A 139 -6.74 12.71 3.34
C TYR A 139 -5.83 13.47 2.37
N LYS A 140 -4.54 13.57 2.70
CA LYS A 140 -3.54 14.33 1.96
C LYS A 140 -2.49 13.36 1.45
N SER A 141 -2.11 13.45 0.19
CA SER A 141 -1.07 12.61 -0.41
C SER A 141 -0.24 13.40 -1.43
N PHE A 142 0.99 12.94 -1.66
CA PHE A 142 1.86 13.46 -2.69
C PHE A 142 1.84 12.54 -3.90
N SER A 143 1.82 13.12 -5.10
CA SER A 143 2.01 12.37 -6.34
C SER A 143 3.03 13.07 -7.24
N PRO A 144 4.00 12.35 -7.81
CA PRO A 144 4.93 12.96 -8.76
C PRO A 144 4.20 13.38 -10.04
N ALA A 145 4.65 14.46 -10.70
CA ALA A 145 3.97 15.02 -11.88
C ALA A 145 3.71 14.00 -12.96
N VAL A 146 4.72 13.20 -13.29
CA VAL A 146 4.64 12.17 -14.33
C VAL A 146 3.51 11.17 -14.06
N ALA A 147 3.35 10.72 -12.81
CA ALA A 147 2.29 9.77 -12.45
C ALA A 147 0.91 10.45 -12.39
N PHE A 148 0.88 11.72 -11.99
CA PHE A 148 -0.36 12.49 -11.91
C PHE A 148 -0.91 12.84 -13.29
N GLU A 149 -0.07 13.36 -14.18
CA GLU A 149 -0.47 13.78 -15.54
C GLU A 149 -0.84 12.60 -16.45
N GLN A 150 -0.22 11.43 -16.25
CA GLN A 150 -0.59 10.20 -16.96
C GLN A 150 -1.87 9.54 -16.42
N GLY A 151 -2.20 9.76 -15.15
CA GLY A 151 -3.33 9.10 -14.47
C GLY A 151 -4.59 9.96 -14.33
N TYR A 152 -4.45 11.28 -14.34
CA TYR A 152 -5.54 12.23 -14.09
C TYR A 152 -5.71 13.17 -15.28
N THR A 153 -6.85 13.04 -15.96
CA THR A 153 -7.26 14.00 -16.99
C THR A 153 -7.98 15.16 -16.30
N ARG A 154 -7.46 16.38 -16.49
CA ARG A 154 -8.15 17.61 -16.07
C ARG A 154 -9.45 17.70 -16.86
N ILE A 155 -10.59 17.51 -16.18
CA ILE A 155 -11.93 17.71 -16.74
C ILE A 155 -12.28 19.20 -16.81
#